data_AF-A0A9W9A0G5-F1
#
_entry.id   AF-A0A9W9A0G5-F1
#
_cell.length_a   1.000
_cell.length_b   1.000
_cell.length_c   1.000
_cell.angle_alpha   90.00
_cell.angle_beta   90.00
_cell.angle_gamma   90.00
#
_symmetry.space_group_name_H-M   'P 1'
#
loop_
_entity.id
_entity.type
_entity.pdbx_description
1 polymer ?
#
loop_
_entity_poly.entity_id
_entity_poly.type
_entity_poly.pdbx_seq_one_letter_code
_entity_poly.pdbx_strand_id
1 'polypeptide(L)'
;MQAFRLQDLPVELERSIFEIAARLDLKTAMNLSLVCRQLKEWIQPLIYEMVTLGTGDTALFLRTMEMLPADFFARSVKRLCLTVSVDPNDAQRILRSCTGISNLACWVDFLGQFPLTPSTPFRELLHPLPLRRLSIEAAHFQTLSFPECAWIHSLTYLDLVFWKEDSLLIRELRFLPALTHLALLLQHSSIETSALAYILSILPSLQILCLVTDEDDLERYEQGTRLVDPRVVCLPHPESVLDWEAPYRGRPDMWSQAEEIIEQRQLAANRVRNRFSGLKIASTQCYNRWRNDGTLNTNWLNRTHNHFDL
;
A
#
# COMPACT_ATOMS: atom_id res chain seq x y z
N MET A 1 -39.15 -28.70 -16.70
CA MET A 1 -38.40 -27.45 -16.47
C MET A 1 -37.65 -27.12 -17.74
N GLN A 2 -37.95 -26.02 -18.42
CA GLN A 2 -37.12 -25.56 -19.54
C GLN A 2 -35.78 -25.07 -18.97
N ALA A 3 -34.67 -25.60 -19.49
CA ALA A 3 -33.35 -25.11 -19.13
C ALA A 3 -33.15 -23.73 -19.76
N PHE A 4 -32.81 -22.75 -18.92
CA PHE A 4 -32.46 -21.40 -19.35
C PHE A 4 -31.18 -21.46 -20.20
N ARG A 5 -31.19 -20.90 -21.42
CA ARG A 5 -30.00 -20.89 -22.29
C ARG A 5 -29.26 -19.57 -22.12
N LEU A 6 -27.93 -19.63 -22.12
CA LEU A 6 -27.09 -18.45 -21.97
C LEU A 6 -27.39 -17.39 -23.04
N GLN A 7 -27.59 -17.85 -24.29
CA GLN A 7 -27.96 -17.04 -25.47
C GLN A 7 -29.28 -16.27 -25.35
N ASP A 8 -30.09 -16.55 -24.33
CA ASP A 8 -31.34 -15.82 -24.07
C ASP A 8 -31.10 -14.60 -23.16
N LEU A 9 -29.86 -14.38 -22.70
CA LEU A 9 -29.46 -13.20 -21.92
C LEU A 9 -29.15 -12.00 -22.82
N PRO A 10 -29.42 -10.77 -22.35
CA PRO A 10 -28.80 -9.56 -22.90
C PRO A 10 -27.27 -9.68 -22.94
N VAL A 11 -26.66 -9.18 -24.01
CA VAL A 11 -25.20 -9.25 -24.26
C VAL A 11 -24.37 -8.63 -23.12
N GLU A 12 -24.93 -7.62 -22.44
CA GLU A 12 -24.29 -6.97 -21.29
C GLU A 12 -24.21 -7.90 -20.08
N LEU A 13 -25.25 -8.72 -19.85
CA LEU A 13 -25.26 -9.70 -18.76
C LEU A 13 -24.34 -10.87 -19.07
N GLU A 14 -24.34 -11.37 -20.32
CA GLU A 14 -23.39 -12.39 -20.75
C GLU A 14 -21.95 -11.91 -20.51
N ARG A 15 -21.62 -10.72 -21.01
CA ARG A 15 -20.30 -10.11 -20.81
C ARG A 15 -19.95 -10.00 -19.34
N SER A 16 -20.85 -9.47 -18.51
CA SER A 16 -20.62 -9.33 -17.07
C SER A 16 -20.32 -10.68 -16.40
N ILE A 17 -21.08 -11.73 -16.73
CA ILE A 17 -20.86 -13.09 -16.20
C ILE A 17 -19.46 -13.60 -16.59
N PHE A 18 -19.09 -13.50 -17.87
CA PHE A 18 -17.79 -13.97 -18.33
C PHE A 18 -16.62 -13.16 -17.77
N GLU A 19 -16.76 -11.84 -17.66
CA GLU A 19 -15.73 -10.99 -17.05
C GLU A 19 -15.54 -11.30 -15.55
N ILE A 20 -16.63 -11.55 -14.82
CA ILE A 20 -16.55 -11.97 -13.40
C ILE A 20 -15.84 -13.32 -13.30
N ALA A 21 -16.24 -14.31 -14.10
CA ALA A 21 -15.60 -15.62 -14.13
C ALA A 21 -14.11 -15.53 -14.46
N ALA A 22 -13.74 -14.69 -15.43
CA ALA A 22 -12.36 -14.46 -15.83
C ALA A 22 -11.51 -13.79 -14.74
N ARG A 23 -12.08 -12.84 -13.97
CA ARG A 23 -11.37 -12.19 -12.85
C ARG A 23 -11.17 -13.11 -11.65
N LEU A 24 -12.08 -14.07 -11.44
CA LEU A 24 -11.98 -15.04 -10.33
C LEU A 24 -10.92 -16.12 -10.59
N ASP A 25 -10.70 -16.50 -11.85
CA ASP A 25 -9.71 -17.51 -12.22
C ASP A 25 -9.07 -17.20 -13.59
N LEU A 26 -7.77 -16.89 -13.56
CA LEU A 26 -7.00 -16.60 -14.77
C LEU A 26 -6.97 -17.79 -15.73
N LYS A 27 -6.98 -19.04 -15.24
CA LYS A 27 -7.04 -20.22 -16.11
C LYS A 27 -8.36 -20.27 -16.88
N THR A 28 -9.47 -19.96 -16.21
CA THR A 28 -10.77 -19.79 -16.85
C THR A 28 -10.75 -18.65 -17.85
N ALA A 29 -10.14 -17.50 -17.55
CA ALA A 29 -9.99 -16.40 -18.50
C ALA A 29 -9.27 -16.85 -19.79
N MET A 30 -8.16 -17.55 -19.65
CA MET A 30 -7.40 -18.09 -20.79
C MET A 30 -8.26 -19.03 -21.63
N ASN A 31 -8.98 -19.97 -20.99
CA ASN A 31 -9.87 -20.89 -21.71
C ASN A 31 -11.01 -20.17 -22.42
N LEU A 32 -11.67 -19.21 -21.77
CA LEU A 32 -12.76 -18.41 -22.35
C LEU A 32 -12.29 -17.64 -23.59
N SER A 33 -11.05 -17.14 -23.58
CA SER A 33 -10.48 -16.43 -24.73
C SER A 33 -10.30 -17.30 -25.99
N LEU A 34 -10.34 -18.63 -25.84
CA LEU A 34 -10.20 -19.59 -26.94
C LEU A 34 -11.55 -20.09 -27.48
N VAL A 35 -12.66 -19.82 -26.78
CA VAL A 35 -13.99 -20.36 -27.14
C VAL A 35 -14.52 -19.73 -28.42
N CYS A 36 -14.55 -18.39 -28.50
CA CYS A 36 -15.00 -17.68 -29.69
C CYS A 36 -14.38 -16.27 -29.76
N ARG A 37 -14.50 -15.61 -30.92
CA ARG A 37 -13.93 -14.28 -31.15
C ARG A 37 -14.48 -13.21 -30.21
N GLN A 38 -15.78 -13.21 -29.95
CA GLN A 38 -16.43 -12.23 -29.09
C GLN A 38 -15.92 -12.34 -27.65
N LEU A 39 -15.84 -13.55 -27.10
CA LEU A 39 -15.27 -13.78 -25.77
C LEU A 39 -13.79 -13.42 -25.72
N LYS A 40 -13.02 -13.71 -26.77
CA LYS A 40 -11.63 -13.25 -26.87
C LYS A 40 -11.54 -11.73 -26.73
N GLU A 41 -12.36 -10.98 -27.47
CA GLU A 41 -12.37 -9.51 -27.43
C GLU A 41 -12.76 -8.96 -26.05
N TRP A 42 -13.66 -9.64 -25.31
CA TRP A 42 -14.05 -9.24 -23.96
C TRP A 42 -13.02 -9.61 -22.89
N ILE A 43 -12.42 -10.78 -22.98
CA ILE A 43 -11.59 -11.36 -21.92
C ILE A 43 -10.12 -11.00 -22.09
N GLN A 44 -9.62 -10.81 -23.32
CA GLN A 44 -8.22 -10.51 -23.55
C GLN A 44 -7.74 -9.25 -22.78
N PRO A 45 -8.47 -8.12 -22.73
CA PRO A 45 -8.06 -6.98 -21.91
C PRO A 45 -7.88 -7.31 -20.42
N LEU A 46 -8.68 -8.24 -19.88
CA LEU A 46 -8.58 -8.67 -18.47
C LEU A 46 -7.34 -9.54 -18.22
N ILE A 47 -6.99 -10.41 -19.17
CA ILE A 47 -5.76 -11.23 -19.08
C ILE A 47 -4.52 -10.33 -18.97
N TYR A 48 -4.52 -9.21 -19.71
CA TYR A 48 -3.41 -8.25 -19.72
C TYR A 48 -3.55 -7.12 -18.69
N GLU A 49 -4.58 -7.14 -17.84
CA GLU A 49 -4.82 -6.06 -16.87
C GLU A 49 -3.69 -5.92 -15.84
N MET A 50 -3.14 -7.07 -15.43
CA MET A 50 -1.97 -7.19 -14.56
C MET A 50 -0.87 -7.95 -15.29
N VAL A 51 0.32 -7.35 -15.38
CA VAL A 51 1.49 -7.95 -16.01
C VAL A 51 2.65 -7.91 -15.02
N THR A 52 3.26 -9.07 -14.77
CA THR A 52 4.49 -9.20 -13.98
C THR A 52 5.57 -9.75 -14.89
N LEU A 53 6.71 -9.05 -14.97
CA LEU A 53 7.82 -9.42 -15.84
C LEU A 53 9.09 -9.60 -15.02
N GLY A 54 9.75 -10.73 -15.27
CA GLY A 54 11.09 -11.04 -14.76
C GLY A 54 11.86 -11.94 -15.72
N THR A 55 12.69 -12.82 -15.16
CA THR A 55 13.51 -13.77 -15.93
C THR A 55 12.62 -14.72 -16.75
N GLY A 56 12.72 -14.64 -18.07
CA GLY A 56 12.02 -15.53 -19.01
C GLY A 56 10.74 -14.95 -19.61
N ASP A 57 9.91 -14.28 -18.82
CA ASP A 57 8.61 -13.76 -19.29
C ASP A 57 8.74 -12.48 -20.12
N THR A 58 9.79 -11.69 -19.87
CA THR A 58 10.03 -10.42 -20.57
C THR A 58 10.11 -10.60 -22.10
N ALA A 59 10.89 -11.59 -22.57
CA ALA A 59 11.04 -11.85 -24.00
C ALA A 59 9.71 -12.29 -24.66
N LEU A 60 8.90 -13.08 -23.95
CA LEU A 60 7.58 -13.52 -24.42
C LEU A 60 6.61 -12.33 -24.51
N PHE A 61 6.66 -11.43 -23.54
CA PHE A 61 5.85 -10.22 -23.53
C PHE A 61 6.25 -9.26 -24.66
N LEU A 62 7.54 -9.04 -24.88
CA LEU A 62 8.04 -8.21 -25.99
C LEU A 62 7.64 -8.77 -27.35
N ARG A 63 7.73 -10.09 -27.54
CA ARG A 63 7.23 -10.75 -28.76
C ARG A 63 5.72 -10.54 -28.94
N THR A 64 4.97 -10.53 -27.85
CA THR A 64 3.53 -10.21 -27.87
C THR A 64 3.28 -8.76 -28.29
N MET A 65 4.11 -7.82 -27.83
CA MET A 65 4.06 -6.42 -28.23
C MET A 65 4.35 -6.18 -29.72
N GLU A 66 5.03 -7.11 -30.39
CA GLU A 66 5.25 -7.07 -31.84
C GLU A 66 4.03 -7.56 -32.62
N MET A 67 3.15 -8.34 -32.00
CA MET A 67 1.97 -8.92 -32.63
C MET A 67 0.69 -8.11 -32.39
N LEU A 68 0.63 -7.33 -31.31
CA LEU A 68 -0.53 -6.53 -30.93
C LEU A 68 -0.23 -5.03 -31.05
N PRO A 69 -1.21 -4.18 -31.39
CA PRO A 69 -0.99 -2.74 -31.51
C PRO A 69 -0.63 -2.11 -30.15
N ALA A 70 0.26 -1.11 -30.13
CA ALA A 70 0.66 -0.42 -28.88
C ALA A 70 -0.54 0.12 -28.07
N ASP A 71 -1.54 0.64 -28.78
CA ASP A 71 -2.79 1.17 -28.22
C ASP A 71 -3.63 0.10 -27.48
N PHE A 72 -3.46 -1.19 -27.80
CA PHE A 72 -4.02 -2.28 -26.99
C PHE A 72 -3.39 -2.33 -25.60
N PHE A 73 -2.06 -2.23 -25.48
CA PHE A 73 -1.35 -2.27 -24.20
C PHE A 73 -1.61 -1.02 -23.36
N ALA A 74 -1.63 0.16 -23.99
CA ALA A 74 -1.99 1.41 -23.35
C ALA A 74 -3.37 1.33 -22.66
N ARG A 75 -4.33 0.66 -23.30
CA ARG A 75 -5.67 0.48 -22.71
C ARG A 75 -5.79 -0.68 -21.76
N SER A 76 -5.09 -1.79 -22.00
CA SER A 76 -5.32 -3.04 -21.27
C SER A 76 -4.45 -3.15 -20.03
N VAL A 77 -3.17 -2.77 -20.10
CA VAL A 77 -2.24 -2.90 -18.97
C VAL A 77 -2.49 -1.77 -17.97
N LYS A 78 -3.03 -2.13 -16.79
CA LYS A 78 -3.33 -1.18 -15.70
C LYS A 78 -2.36 -1.32 -14.53
N ARG A 79 -1.85 -2.53 -14.34
CA ARG A 79 -0.92 -2.87 -13.26
C ARG A 79 0.29 -3.55 -13.87
N LEU A 80 1.48 -3.04 -13.57
CA LEU A 80 2.73 -3.55 -14.11
C LEU A 80 3.73 -3.76 -12.97
N CYS A 81 4.36 -4.93 -12.94
CA CYS A 81 5.52 -5.21 -12.09
C CYS A 81 6.72 -5.55 -12.98
N LEU A 82 7.79 -4.77 -12.86
CA LEU A 82 9.07 -5.00 -13.52
C LEU A 82 10.10 -5.34 -12.45
N THR A 83 10.54 -6.59 -12.40
CA THR A 83 11.52 -7.05 -11.39
C THR A 83 12.95 -6.65 -11.77
N VAL A 84 13.88 -6.82 -10.83
CA VAL A 84 15.32 -6.56 -11.00
C VAL A 84 15.96 -7.27 -12.19
N SER A 85 15.35 -8.35 -12.68
CA SER A 85 15.88 -9.15 -13.81
C SER A 85 15.53 -8.60 -15.19
N VAL A 86 14.68 -7.58 -15.29
CA VAL A 86 14.28 -6.98 -16.58
C VAL A 86 15.37 -6.02 -17.05
N ASP A 87 15.79 -6.13 -18.32
CA ASP A 87 16.75 -5.18 -18.92
C ASP A 87 16.16 -3.75 -18.97
N PRO A 88 16.93 -2.70 -18.64
CA PRO A 88 16.42 -1.32 -18.68
C PRO A 88 15.88 -0.87 -20.04
N ASN A 89 16.45 -1.32 -21.15
CA ASN A 89 15.96 -0.97 -22.49
C ASN A 89 14.61 -1.63 -22.78
N ASP A 90 14.45 -2.89 -22.35
CA ASP A 90 13.20 -3.61 -22.47
C ASP A 90 12.12 -2.97 -21.59
N ALA A 91 12.45 -2.67 -20.33
CA ALA A 91 11.59 -1.93 -19.41
C ALA A 91 11.14 -0.59 -20.01
N GLN A 92 12.06 0.15 -20.64
CA GLN A 92 11.75 1.40 -21.33
C GLN A 92 10.78 1.20 -22.51
N ARG A 93 10.99 0.16 -23.32
CA ARG A 93 10.10 -0.17 -24.44
C ARG A 93 8.69 -0.54 -23.95
N ILE A 94 8.60 -1.30 -22.86
CA ILE A 94 7.35 -1.70 -22.20
C ILE A 94 6.60 -0.47 -21.67
N LEU A 95 7.27 0.38 -20.88
CA LEU A 95 6.67 1.58 -20.29
C LEU A 95 6.16 2.56 -21.34
N ARG A 96 6.87 2.72 -22.47
CA ARG A 96 6.41 3.57 -23.60
C ARG A 96 5.13 3.08 -24.25
N SER A 97 4.88 1.77 -24.23
CA SER A 97 3.70 1.19 -24.86
C SER A 97 2.52 1.06 -23.91
N CYS A 98 2.79 0.96 -22.60
CA CYS A 98 1.81 0.77 -21.56
C CYS A 98 1.49 2.10 -20.85
N THR A 99 0.97 3.08 -21.56
CA THR A 99 0.78 4.45 -21.02
C THR A 99 -0.40 4.60 -20.04
N GLY A 100 -1.29 3.61 -19.97
CA GLY A 100 -2.45 3.60 -19.07
C GLY A 100 -2.22 2.93 -17.72
N ILE A 101 -0.96 2.70 -17.33
CA ILE A 101 -0.60 2.10 -16.03
C ILE A 101 -1.01 3.05 -14.89
N SER A 102 -1.78 2.54 -13.93
CA SER A 102 -2.09 3.24 -12.69
C SER A 102 -1.33 2.67 -11.50
N ASN A 103 -0.90 1.41 -11.55
CA ASN A 103 -0.16 0.77 -10.48
C ASN A 103 1.15 0.22 -11.05
N LEU A 104 2.28 0.76 -10.60
CA LEU A 104 3.60 0.37 -11.10
C LEU A 104 4.49 -0.10 -9.95
N ALA A 105 5.03 -1.31 -10.06
CA ALA A 105 6.22 -1.72 -9.34
C ALA A 105 7.38 -1.76 -10.33
N CYS A 106 8.43 -0.99 -10.07
CA CYS A 106 9.58 -0.90 -10.94
C CYS A 106 10.86 -1.00 -10.11
N TRP A 107 11.49 -2.17 -10.18
CA TRP A 107 12.72 -2.50 -9.45
C TRP A 107 13.91 -2.70 -10.40
N VAL A 108 13.83 -2.13 -11.60
CA VAL A 108 14.86 -2.24 -12.64
C VAL A 108 15.98 -1.24 -12.35
N ASP A 109 17.25 -1.65 -12.49
CA ASP A 109 18.39 -0.74 -12.33
C ASP A 109 18.60 0.15 -13.55
N PHE A 110 17.91 1.29 -13.55
CA PHE A 110 18.10 2.35 -14.54
C PHE A 110 19.35 3.23 -14.31
N LEU A 111 20.00 3.12 -13.15
CA LEU A 111 21.13 3.96 -12.78
C LEU A 111 22.48 3.37 -13.19
N GLY A 112 22.49 2.14 -13.73
CA GLY A 112 23.72 1.47 -14.13
C GLY A 112 24.64 1.21 -12.93
N GLN A 113 24.04 1.00 -11.75
CA GLN A 113 24.79 0.58 -10.58
C GLN A 113 25.41 -0.80 -10.81
N PHE A 114 24.82 -1.60 -11.71
CA PHE A 114 25.44 -2.77 -12.30
C PHE A 114 26.33 -2.39 -13.51
N PRO A 115 27.55 -2.97 -13.63
CA PRO A 115 28.64 -2.46 -14.47
C PRO A 115 28.43 -2.53 -16.00
N LEU A 116 27.21 -2.76 -16.50
CA LEU A 116 26.94 -3.03 -17.92
C LEU A 116 25.78 -2.22 -18.51
N THR A 117 25.09 -1.37 -17.74
CA THR A 117 23.86 -0.71 -18.21
C THR A 117 24.06 0.81 -18.40
N PRO A 118 23.89 1.34 -19.62
CA PRO A 118 23.94 2.78 -19.85
C PRO A 118 22.75 3.48 -19.16
N SER A 119 22.99 4.67 -18.62
CA SER A 119 21.94 5.48 -18.00
C SER A 119 20.85 5.79 -19.01
N THR A 120 19.64 5.30 -18.76
CA THR A 120 18.47 5.56 -19.60
C THR A 120 17.58 6.60 -18.92
N PRO A 121 16.86 7.46 -19.69
CA PRO A 121 16.09 8.56 -19.14
C PRO A 121 14.79 8.06 -18.48
N PHE A 122 14.92 7.38 -17.35
CA PHE A 122 13.84 6.73 -16.62
C PHE A 122 12.73 7.71 -16.17
N ARG A 123 13.12 8.91 -15.71
CA ARG A 123 12.19 9.95 -15.25
C ARG A 123 11.12 10.31 -16.28
N GLU A 124 11.52 10.44 -17.56
CA GLU A 124 10.64 10.85 -18.65
C GLU A 124 9.57 9.80 -18.96
N LEU A 125 9.81 8.55 -18.58
CA LEU A 125 8.87 7.44 -18.77
C LEU A 125 7.76 7.45 -17.72
N LEU A 126 8.06 7.92 -16.50
CA LEU A 126 7.09 7.94 -15.40
C LEU A 126 6.23 9.21 -15.40
N HIS A 127 6.74 10.33 -15.89
CA HIS A 127 6.03 11.62 -15.88
C HIS A 127 4.61 11.55 -16.47
N PRO A 128 4.35 10.91 -17.64
CA PRO A 128 3.02 10.93 -18.25
C PRO A 128 2.05 9.91 -17.66
N LEU A 129 2.49 9.01 -16.77
CA LEU A 129 1.65 7.90 -16.30
C LEU A 129 0.62 8.38 -15.26
N PRO A 130 -0.64 7.88 -15.30
CA PRO A 130 -1.68 8.22 -14.33
C PRO A 130 -1.57 7.39 -13.03
N LEU A 131 -0.40 7.39 -12.39
CA LEU A 131 -0.11 6.53 -11.23
C LEU A 131 -0.97 6.87 -10.00
N ARG A 132 -1.37 5.82 -9.30
CA ARG A 132 -2.06 5.80 -8.00
C ARG A 132 -1.29 5.01 -6.96
N ARG A 133 -0.59 3.94 -7.40
CA ARG A 133 0.33 3.14 -6.60
C ARG A 133 1.68 3.05 -7.30
N LEU A 134 2.76 3.32 -6.58
CA LEU A 134 4.13 3.24 -7.08
C LEU A 134 4.98 2.46 -6.08
N SER A 135 5.68 1.42 -6.54
CA SER A 135 6.75 0.74 -5.82
C SER A 135 8.04 0.92 -6.59
N ILE A 136 9.07 1.48 -5.96
CA ILE A 136 10.29 1.91 -6.63
C ILE A 136 11.47 1.93 -5.66
N GLU A 137 12.69 1.75 -6.17
CA GLU A 137 13.90 2.01 -5.40
C GLU A 137 14.00 3.49 -4.98
N ALA A 138 14.40 3.73 -3.73
CA ALA A 138 14.49 5.06 -3.15
C ALA A 138 15.44 5.99 -3.93
N ALA A 139 16.58 5.45 -4.39
CA ALA A 139 17.54 6.20 -5.19
C ALA A 139 16.93 6.69 -6.51
N HIS A 140 16.19 5.85 -7.25
CA HIS A 140 15.50 6.29 -8.46
C HIS A 140 14.42 7.33 -8.15
N PHE A 141 13.66 7.14 -7.07
CA PHE A 141 12.63 8.09 -6.65
C PHE A 141 13.20 9.50 -6.41
N GLN A 142 14.38 9.60 -5.78
CA GLN A 142 15.07 10.86 -5.53
C GLN A 142 15.54 11.57 -6.81
N THR A 143 15.65 10.85 -7.94
CA THR A 143 16.02 11.45 -9.24
C THR A 143 14.85 12.06 -10.01
N LEU A 144 13.62 11.88 -9.54
CA LEU A 144 12.41 12.36 -10.22
C LEU A 144 12.20 13.87 -10.05
N SER A 145 11.58 14.49 -11.07
CA SER A 145 11.27 15.93 -11.09
C SER A 145 9.80 16.17 -10.68
N PHE A 146 9.56 16.41 -9.39
CA PHE A 146 8.22 16.47 -8.78
C PHE A 146 7.38 17.75 -9.01
N PRO A 147 7.65 18.60 -10.01
CA PRO A 147 6.54 19.36 -10.61
C PRO A 147 6.00 18.75 -11.91
N GLU A 148 6.76 17.87 -12.56
CA GLU A 148 6.47 17.41 -13.92
C GLU A 148 5.68 16.10 -13.96
N CYS A 149 5.61 15.39 -12.84
CA CYS A 149 4.93 14.10 -12.74
C CYS A 149 3.39 14.27 -12.73
N ALA A 150 2.69 13.76 -13.73
CA ALA A 150 1.22 13.88 -13.84
C ALA A 150 0.46 13.27 -12.65
N TRP A 151 1.10 12.34 -11.93
CA TRP A 151 0.54 11.56 -10.83
C TRP A 151 0.75 12.15 -9.43
N ILE A 152 1.41 13.31 -9.30
CA ILE A 152 1.70 13.96 -8.01
C ILE A 152 0.46 14.08 -7.12
N HIS A 153 -0.69 14.41 -7.73
CA HIS A 153 -1.95 14.63 -7.02
C HIS A 153 -2.84 13.39 -6.92
N SER A 154 -2.46 12.27 -7.54
CA SER A 154 -3.23 11.02 -7.54
C SER A 154 -2.54 9.86 -6.85
N LEU A 155 -1.24 9.97 -6.57
CA LEU A 155 -0.48 8.92 -5.89
C LEU A 155 -0.91 8.81 -4.42
N THR A 156 -1.45 7.65 -4.06
CA THR A 156 -2.02 7.36 -2.74
C THR A 156 -1.21 6.31 -1.99
N TYR A 157 -0.57 5.38 -2.72
CA TYR A 157 0.29 4.33 -2.18
C TYR A 157 1.71 4.46 -2.76
N LEU A 158 2.72 4.47 -1.88
CA LEU A 158 4.12 4.51 -2.26
C LEU A 158 4.92 3.48 -1.46
N ASP A 159 5.61 2.58 -2.16
CA ASP A 159 6.55 1.62 -1.58
C ASP A 159 7.98 2.06 -1.99
N LEU A 160 8.82 2.40 -1.02
CA LEU A 160 10.22 2.79 -1.25
C LEU A 160 11.14 1.67 -0.83
N VAL A 161 11.89 1.13 -1.79
CA VAL A 161 12.82 0.02 -1.58
C VAL A 161 14.23 0.54 -1.39
N PHE A 162 14.85 0.15 -0.28
CA PHE A 162 16.21 0.53 0.09
C PHE A 162 17.14 -0.68 -0.05
N TRP A 163 17.74 -0.84 -1.23
CA TRP A 163 18.70 -1.92 -1.49
C TRP A 163 20.07 -1.68 -0.85
N LYS A 164 20.38 -0.42 -0.51
CA LYS A 164 21.64 0.01 0.08
C LYS A 164 21.38 0.84 1.33
N GLU A 165 22.45 1.14 2.06
CA GLU A 165 22.44 2.13 3.15
C GLU A 165 22.28 3.54 2.57
N ASP A 166 21.07 3.86 2.14
CA ASP A 166 20.71 5.18 1.64
C ASP A 166 20.13 6.06 2.74
N SER A 167 20.17 7.37 2.53
CA SER A 167 19.52 8.30 3.45
C SER A 167 18.00 8.13 3.41
N LEU A 168 17.42 7.86 4.58
CA LEU A 168 15.96 7.78 4.77
C LEU A 168 15.27 9.16 4.75
N LEU A 169 16.06 10.26 4.66
CA LEU A 169 15.54 11.62 4.57
C LEU A 169 15.15 11.96 3.13
N ILE A 170 13.97 11.51 2.71
CA ILE A 170 13.44 11.70 1.36
C ILE A 170 12.60 12.98 1.34
N ARG A 171 13.21 14.08 0.92
CA ARG A 171 12.59 15.42 0.90
C ARG A 171 11.46 15.51 -0.11
N GLU A 172 11.52 14.67 -1.13
CA GLU A 172 10.62 14.61 -2.27
C GLU A 172 9.20 14.21 -1.85
N LEU A 173 9.05 13.51 -0.72
CA LEU A 173 7.76 13.11 -0.17
C LEU A 173 6.80 14.31 0.04
N ARG A 174 7.33 15.50 0.36
CA ARG A 174 6.52 16.72 0.56
C ARG A 174 5.72 17.13 -0.67
N PHE A 175 6.10 16.65 -1.86
CA PHE A 175 5.40 16.95 -3.10
C PHE A 175 4.18 16.08 -3.33
N LEU A 176 3.90 15.08 -2.49
CA LEU A 176 2.82 14.10 -2.70
C LEU A 176 1.64 14.35 -1.73
N PRO A 177 0.78 15.37 -1.98
CA PRO A 177 -0.26 15.76 -1.03
C PRO A 177 -1.35 14.70 -0.82
N ALA A 178 -1.55 13.82 -1.81
CA ALA A 178 -2.56 12.76 -1.77
C ALA A 178 -2.05 11.45 -1.15
N LEU A 179 -0.78 11.40 -0.73
CA LEU A 179 -0.17 10.19 -0.21
C LEU A 179 -0.79 9.82 1.15
N THR A 180 -1.40 8.63 1.20
CA THR A 180 -2.07 8.10 2.41
C THR A 180 -1.34 6.89 2.97
N HIS A 181 -0.62 6.16 2.13
CA HIS A 181 0.07 4.91 2.47
C HIS A 181 1.52 5.00 1.99
N LEU A 182 2.47 4.91 2.93
CA LEU A 182 3.91 4.93 2.65
C LEU A 182 4.58 3.72 3.29
N ALA A 183 5.25 2.90 2.48
CA ALA A 183 6.02 1.75 2.95
C ALA A 183 7.51 2.01 2.73
N LEU A 184 8.33 1.73 3.73
CA LEU A 184 9.78 1.76 3.67
C LEU A 184 10.27 0.31 3.79
N LEU A 185 10.81 -0.25 2.71
CA LEU A 185 11.33 -1.61 2.67
C LEU A 185 12.83 -1.57 2.95
N LEU A 186 13.16 -1.87 4.21
CA LEU A 186 14.49 -1.69 4.80
C LEU A 186 15.21 -3.05 4.86
N GLN A 187 16.11 -3.31 3.89
CA GLN A 187 16.89 -4.56 3.92
C GLN A 187 18.08 -4.50 4.87
N HIS A 188 18.82 -3.38 4.85
CA HIS A 188 20.06 -3.22 5.62
C HIS A 188 20.13 -1.88 6.35
N SER A 189 19.03 -1.13 6.33
CA SER A 189 18.97 0.21 6.90
C SER A 189 18.16 0.20 8.19
N SER A 190 18.66 0.89 9.22
CA SER A 190 17.86 1.18 10.40
C SER A 190 17.24 2.57 10.31
N ILE A 191 15.99 2.71 10.75
CA ILE A 191 15.32 4.01 10.76
C ILE A 191 15.38 4.67 12.13
N GLU A 192 15.98 5.85 12.18
CA GLU A 192 15.98 6.67 13.39
C GLU A 192 14.58 7.24 13.66
N THR A 193 14.23 7.36 14.95
CA THR A 193 12.98 7.99 15.39
C THR A 193 12.83 9.43 14.89
N SER A 194 13.95 10.14 14.74
CA SER A 194 14.01 11.50 14.18
C SER A 194 13.50 11.54 12.73
N ALA A 195 13.91 10.59 11.90
CA ALA A 195 13.49 10.46 10.51
C ALA A 195 12.00 10.10 10.41
N LEU A 196 11.51 9.18 11.26
CA LEU A 196 10.07 8.88 11.35
C LEU A 196 9.25 10.12 11.68
N ALA A 197 9.64 10.85 12.73
CA ALA A 197 8.96 12.07 13.13
C ALA A 197 8.95 13.12 12.01
N TYR A 198 10.07 13.26 11.28
CA TYR A 198 10.16 14.13 10.13
C TYR A 198 9.16 13.72 9.03
N ILE A 199 9.16 12.45 8.59
CA ILE A 199 8.23 11.94 7.57
C ILE A 199 6.77 12.21 7.96
N LEU A 200 6.41 11.88 9.19
CA LEU A 200 5.06 12.08 9.72
C LEU A 200 4.66 13.57 9.78
N SER A 201 5.63 14.47 9.97
CA SER A 201 5.39 15.91 10.02
C SER A 201 5.17 16.55 8.64
N ILE A 202 5.80 16.02 7.60
CA ILE A 202 5.68 16.56 6.23
C ILE A 202 4.53 15.94 5.44
N LEU A 203 3.98 14.81 5.89
CA LEU A 203 2.85 14.11 5.28
C LEU A 203 1.63 14.11 6.22
N PRO A 204 0.88 15.22 6.32
CA PRO A 204 -0.28 15.31 7.20
C PRO A 204 -1.43 14.38 6.78
N SER A 205 -1.51 14.06 5.49
CA SER A 205 -2.51 13.15 4.89
C SER A 205 -2.24 11.67 5.20
N LEU A 206 -1.06 11.35 5.71
CA LEU A 206 -0.61 9.97 5.87
C LEU A 206 -1.48 9.25 6.91
N GLN A 207 -2.04 8.12 6.50
CA GLN A 207 -2.86 7.25 7.34
C GLN A 207 -2.04 6.07 7.84
N ILE A 208 -1.14 5.53 7.00
CA ILE A 208 -0.30 4.38 7.31
C ILE A 208 1.14 4.65 6.90
N LEU A 209 2.07 4.47 7.85
CA LEU A 209 3.50 4.36 7.60
C LEU A 209 3.94 2.93 7.94
N CYS A 210 4.21 2.13 6.92
CA CYS A 210 4.66 0.76 7.08
C CYS A 210 6.18 0.67 7.02
N LEU A 211 6.79 0.07 8.04
CA LEU A 211 8.21 -0.27 8.07
C LEU A 211 8.32 -1.77 7.81
N VAL A 212 8.88 -2.14 6.67
CA VAL A 212 9.10 -3.53 6.30
C VAL A 212 10.55 -3.85 6.59
N THR A 213 10.78 -4.84 7.45
CA THR A 213 12.10 -5.16 7.98
C THR A 213 12.22 -6.67 8.20
N ASP A 214 13.40 -7.12 8.58
CA ASP A 214 13.66 -8.54 8.87
C ASP A 214 13.04 -8.94 10.21
N GLU A 215 12.73 -10.24 10.37
CA GLU A 215 12.03 -10.76 11.54
C GLU A 215 12.76 -10.46 12.86
N ASP A 216 14.10 -10.48 12.84
CA ASP A 216 14.94 -10.20 14.01
C ASP A 216 14.80 -8.75 14.51
N ASP A 217 14.52 -7.80 13.61
CA ASP A 217 14.35 -6.38 13.93
C ASP A 217 12.90 -6.00 14.25
N LEU A 218 11.94 -6.86 13.88
CA LEU A 218 10.51 -6.60 14.01
C LEU A 218 10.12 -6.29 15.46
N GLU A 219 10.57 -7.12 16.43
CA GLU A 219 10.25 -6.92 17.85
C GLU A 219 10.81 -5.58 18.37
N ARG A 220 12.01 -5.22 17.93
CA ARG A 220 12.69 -3.98 18.34
C ARG A 220 11.91 -2.76 17.84
N TYR A 221 11.49 -2.77 16.58
CA TYR A 221 10.70 -1.68 16.02
C TYR A 221 9.29 -1.63 16.58
N GLU A 222 8.63 -2.77 16.79
CA GLU A 222 7.28 -2.78 17.34
C GLU A 222 7.19 -2.12 18.71
N GLN A 223 8.18 -2.36 19.59
CA GLN A 223 8.19 -1.75 20.93
C GLN A 223 8.47 -0.24 20.86
N GLY A 224 9.41 0.18 20.01
CA GLY A 224 9.78 1.59 19.89
C GLY A 224 8.73 2.44 19.15
N THR A 225 8.21 1.95 18.02
CA THR A 225 7.35 2.71 17.10
C THR A 225 5.92 2.86 17.60
N ARG A 226 5.38 1.87 18.33
CA ARG A 226 4.04 1.97 18.94
C ARG A 226 3.90 3.16 19.87
N LEU A 227 5.01 3.62 20.46
CA LEU A 227 5.04 4.78 21.34
C LEU A 227 5.12 6.12 20.58
N VAL A 228 5.53 6.10 19.32
CA VAL A 228 5.78 7.32 18.51
C VAL A 228 4.48 7.82 17.89
N ASP A 229 3.81 7.00 17.08
CA ASP A 229 2.60 7.39 16.36
C ASP A 229 1.75 6.14 16.01
N PRO A 230 0.43 6.15 16.27
CA PRO A 230 -0.43 4.99 16.02
C PRO A 230 -0.50 4.56 14.54
N ARG A 231 -0.11 5.44 13.61
CA ARG A 231 -0.08 5.18 12.16
C ARG A 231 1.12 4.35 11.71
N VAL A 232 2.12 4.16 12.58
CA VAL A 232 3.32 3.39 12.23
C VAL A 232 3.10 1.91 12.48
N VAL A 233 3.27 1.08 11.45
CA VAL A 233 3.16 -0.38 11.51
C VAL A 233 4.49 -0.98 11.08
N CYS A 234 4.88 -2.09 11.72
CA CYS A 234 6.04 -2.86 11.31
C CYS A 234 5.55 -4.21 10.79
N LEU A 235 6.07 -4.64 9.65
CA LEU A 235 5.73 -5.93 9.01
C LEU A 235 7.01 -6.65 8.56
N PRO A 236 7.00 -7.99 8.52
CA PRO A 236 8.10 -8.74 7.91
C PRO A 236 8.12 -8.54 6.39
N HIS A 237 9.29 -8.75 5.77
CA HIS A 237 9.41 -8.74 4.31
C HIS A 237 8.46 -9.75 3.64
N PRO A 238 7.52 -9.30 2.79
CA PRO A 238 6.69 -10.21 2.03
C PRO A 238 7.45 -10.72 0.80
N GLU A 239 6.98 -11.80 0.19
CA GLU A 239 7.42 -12.18 -1.16
C GLU A 239 6.93 -11.11 -2.15
N SER A 240 7.82 -10.20 -2.58
CA SER A 240 7.45 -8.93 -3.23
C SER A 240 6.54 -9.08 -4.44
N VAL A 241 6.79 -10.07 -5.30
CA VAL A 241 5.96 -10.32 -6.49
C VAL A 241 4.58 -10.87 -6.11
N LEU A 242 4.52 -11.83 -5.18
CA LEU A 242 3.25 -12.43 -4.77
C LEU A 242 2.39 -11.41 -4.02
N ASP A 243 2.99 -10.59 -3.17
CA ASP A 243 2.32 -9.51 -2.46
C ASP A 243 1.76 -8.46 -3.42
N TRP A 244 2.57 -8.07 -4.42
CA TRP A 244 2.12 -7.13 -5.44
C TRP A 244 0.92 -7.66 -6.26
N GLU A 245 0.89 -8.96 -6.56
CA GLU A 245 -0.21 -9.59 -7.28
C GLU A 245 -1.43 -9.89 -6.41
N ALA A 246 -1.27 -9.94 -5.08
CA ALA A 246 -2.29 -10.40 -4.16
C ALA A 246 -3.63 -9.66 -4.30
N PRO A 247 -3.69 -8.31 -4.36
CA PRO A 247 -4.97 -7.59 -4.46
C PRO A 247 -5.70 -7.90 -5.77
N TYR A 248 -4.95 -8.11 -6.85
CA TYR A 248 -5.53 -8.47 -8.13
C TYR A 248 -6.12 -9.89 -8.13
N ARG A 249 -5.54 -10.78 -7.33
CA ARG A 249 -6.02 -12.15 -7.12
C ARG A 249 -7.07 -12.26 -5.99
N GLY A 250 -7.56 -11.13 -5.47
CA GLY A 250 -8.52 -11.11 -4.36
C GLY A 250 -7.95 -11.66 -3.04
N ARG A 251 -6.63 -11.56 -2.86
CA ARG A 251 -5.91 -11.95 -1.64
C ARG A 251 -5.47 -10.69 -0.87
N PRO A 252 -5.35 -10.77 0.46
CA PRO A 252 -4.78 -9.68 1.23
C PRO A 252 -3.31 -9.48 0.86
N ASP A 253 -2.92 -8.22 0.65
CA ASP A 253 -1.52 -7.80 0.55
C ASP A 253 -1.02 -7.21 1.88
N MET A 254 0.24 -6.78 1.89
CA MET A 254 0.87 -6.08 3.00
C MET A 254 0.04 -4.86 3.45
N TRP A 255 -0.56 -4.12 2.51
CA TRP A 255 -1.38 -2.96 2.85
C TRP A 255 -2.64 -3.35 3.60
N SER A 256 -3.34 -4.38 3.13
CA SER A 256 -4.51 -4.94 3.81
C SER A 256 -4.18 -5.36 5.25
N GLN A 257 -3.01 -5.96 5.47
CA GLN A 257 -2.53 -6.35 6.81
C GLN A 257 -2.24 -5.13 7.69
N ALA A 258 -1.57 -4.10 7.14
CA ALA A 258 -1.27 -2.88 7.88
C ALA A 258 -2.53 -2.12 8.29
N GLU A 259 -3.52 -2.05 7.39
CA GLU A 259 -4.85 -1.47 7.65
C GLU A 259 -5.55 -2.21 8.81
N GLU A 260 -5.56 -3.54 8.78
CA GLU A 260 -6.15 -4.36 9.85
C GLU A 260 -5.48 -4.08 11.21
N ILE A 261 -4.15 -4.02 11.24
CA ILE A 261 -3.40 -3.74 12.49
C ILE A 261 -3.78 -2.36 13.05
N ILE A 262 -3.88 -1.33 12.20
CA ILE A 262 -4.27 0.01 12.64
C ILE A 262 -5.72 0.04 13.14
N GLU A 263 -6.64 -0.62 12.43
CA GLU A 263 -8.03 -0.73 12.86
C GLU A 263 -8.13 -1.39 14.25
N GLN A 264 -7.44 -2.52 14.44
CA GLN A 264 -7.39 -3.21 15.74
C GLN A 264 -6.86 -2.32 16.86
N ARG A 265 -5.81 -1.52 16.60
CA ARG A 265 -5.25 -0.56 17.57
C ARG A 265 -6.24 0.54 17.92
N GLN A 266 -6.93 1.10 16.93
CA GLN A 266 -7.96 2.12 17.15
C GLN A 266 -9.12 1.59 18.00
N LEU A 267 -9.58 0.37 17.71
CA LEU A 267 -10.61 -0.31 18.51
C LEU A 267 -10.16 -0.53 19.96
N ALA A 268 -8.91 -0.97 20.17
CA ALA A 268 -8.35 -1.14 21.50
C ALA A 268 -8.27 0.19 22.28
N ALA A 269 -7.78 1.26 21.66
CA ALA A 269 -7.71 2.59 22.26
C ALA A 269 -9.10 3.13 22.66
N ASN A 270 -10.10 2.92 21.80
CA ASN A 270 -11.49 3.32 22.07
C ASN A 270 -12.09 2.55 23.25
N ARG A 271 -11.81 1.24 23.38
CA ARG A 271 -12.24 0.43 24.53
C ARG A 271 -11.67 0.94 25.85
N VAL A 272 -10.38 1.31 25.87
CA VAL A 272 -9.73 1.87 27.05
C VAL A 272 -10.35 3.21 27.42
N ARG A 273 -10.53 4.11 26.43
CA ARG A 273 -11.18 5.42 26.64
C ARG A 273 -12.59 5.29 27.21
N ASN A 274 -13.39 4.34 26.70
CA ASN A 274 -14.76 4.11 27.16
C ASN A 274 -14.85 3.53 28.59
N ARG A 275 -13.87 2.72 29.02
CA ARG A 275 -13.80 2.27 30.42
C ARG A 275 -13.51 3.42 31.38
N PHE A 276 -12.60 4.33 31.02
CA PHE A 276 -12.26 5.49 31.84
C PHE A 276 -13.38 6.54 31.90
N SER A 277 -14.12 6.76 30.80
CA SER A 277 -15.28 7.65 30.83
C SER A 277 -16.41 7.11 31.73
N GLY A 278 -16.67 5.80 31.68
CA GLY A 278 -17.62 5.15 32.60
C GLY A 278 -17.24 5.30 34.07
N LEU A 279 -15.94 5.16 34.40
CA LEU A 279 -15.43 5.37 35.76
C LEU A 279 -15.57 6.83 36.24
N LYS A 280 -15.37 7.81 35.36
CA LYS A 280 -15.59 9.24 35.68
C LYS A 280 -17.06 9.57 35.95
N ILE A 281 -17.99 8.92 35.25
CA ILE A 281 -19.42 9.10 35.49
C ILE A 281 -19.81 8.47 36.83
N ALA A 282 -19.30 7.27 37.13
CA ALA A 282 -19.54 6.60 38.41
C ALA A 282 -18.99 7.40 39.60
N SER A 283 -17.78 7.98 39.50
CA SER A 283 -17.21 8.81 40.58
C SER A 283 -17.99 10.11 40.78
N THR A 284 -18.45 10.74 39.70
CA THR A 284 -19.27 11.97 39.77
C THR A 284 -20.66 11.67 40.36
N GLN A 285 -21.26 10.52 40.02
CA GLN A 285 -22.53 10.09 40.63
C GLN A 285 -22.37 9.71 42.11
N CYS A 286 -21.29 9.03 42.51
CA CYS A 286 -20.99 8.77 43.91
C CYS A 286 -20.76 10.07 44.71
N TYR A 287 -20.03 11.03 44.14
CA TYR A 287 -19.81 12.34 44.76
C TYR A 287 -21.12 13.14 44.90
N ASN A 288 -21.97 13.17 43.87
CA ASN A 288 -23.26 13.87 43.93
C ASN A 288 -24.27 13.16 44.84
N ARG A 289 -24.23 11.83 44.94
CA ARG A 289 -25.05 11.07 45.91
C ARG A 289 -24.62 11.37 47.34
N TRP A 290 -23.32 11.36 47.62
CA TRP A 290 -22.78 11.75 48.93
C TRP A 290 -23.14 13.20 49.30
N ARG A 291 -23.16 14.10 48.33
CA ARG A 291 -23.55 15.51 48.53
C ARG A 291 -25.06 15.71 48.76
N ASN A 292 -25.90 14.91 48.11
CA ASN A 292 -27.37 15.02 48.22
C ASN A 292 -27.95 14.29 49.43
N ASP A 293 -27.27 13.26 49.95
CA ASP A 293 -27.61 12.61 51.23
C ASP A 293 -27.19 13.47 52.44
N GLY A 294 -27.26 14.80 52.30
CA GLY A 294 -26.87 15.82 53.24
C GLY A 294 -27.69 15.85 54.53
N THR A 295 -27.58 14.82 55.35
CA THR A 295 -27.54 14.97 56.82
C THR A 295 -26.09 15.17 57.23
N LEU A 296 -25.58 16.39 57.00
CA LEU A 296 -24.30 16.85 57.55
C LEU A 296 -24.45 16.98 59.08
N ASN A 297 -24.09 15.93 59.80
CA ASN A 297 -23.88 15.96 61.24
C ASN A 297 -22.52 16.64 61.51
N THR A 298 -22.55 17.91 61.90
CA THR A 298 -21.40 18.83 62.06
C THR A 298 -20.42 18.47 63.21
N ASN A 299 -20.34 17.22 63.64
CA ASN A 299 -19.60 16.83 64.87
C ASN A 299 -18.18 16.27 64.66
N TRP A 300 -17.60 16.32 63.46
CA TRP A 300 -16.32 15.65 63.19
C TRP A 300 -15.06 16.55 63.11
N LEU A 301 -15.16 17.86 63.38
CA LEU A 301 -14.00 18.76 63.31
C LEU A 301 -13.21 18.98 64.62
N ASN A 302 -13.50 18.26 65.71
CA ASN A 302 -12.86 18.50 67.03
C ASN A 302 -12.03 17.33 67.60
N ARG A 303 -11.51 16.40 66.79
CA ARG A 303 -10.68 15.29 67.32
C ARG A 303 -9.39 15.05 66.53
N THR A 304 -8.51 16.04 66.48
CA THR A 304 -7.07 15.79 66.25
C THR A 304 -6.24 16.91 66.87
N HIS A 305 -6.18 16.96 68.20
CA HIS A 305 -5.04 17.53 68.94
C HIS A 305 -4.82 16.64 70.17
N ASN A 306 -3.56 16.30 70.41
CA ASN A 306 -3.01 15.43 71.49
C ASN A 306 -2.71 13.98 71.07
N HIS A 307 -1.50 13.76 70.54
CA HIS A 307 -0.47 12.94 71.20
C HIS A 307 0.71 12.72 70.26
N PHE A 308 1.81 13.43 70.50
CA PHE A 308 3.16 12.94 70.21
C PHE A 308 4.09 13.60 71.24
N ASP A 309 4.46 12.82 72.26
CA ASP A 309 5.63 12.98 73.09
C ASP A 309 6.14 11.56 73.40
N LEU A 310 7.48 11.43 73.37
CA LEU A 310 8.35 10.23 73.41
C LEU A 310 8.69 9.62 72.04
#